data_AF-A0A1S8CBP1-F1
#
_entry.id   AF-A0A1S8CBP1-F1
#
_cell.length_a   1.000
_cell.length_b   1.000
_cell.length_c   1.000
_cell.angle_alpha   90.00
_cell.angle_beta   90.00
_cell.angle_gamma   90.00
#
_symmetry.space_group_name_H-M   'P 1'
#
loop_
_entity.id
_entity.type
_entity.pdbx_description
1 polymer ?
#
loop_
_entity_poly.entity_id
_entity_poly.type
_entity_poly.pdbx_seq_one_letter_code
_entity_poly.pdbx_strand_id
1 'polypeptide(L)'
;MPLTPADVHNVVFKKPPIGKRGYDEDEVDAFLDVVEAELARLIEENNDLRATGGSAGREERAESAPMAVTAPPPPPQTAPPQSTPQSRENEAVRASRMLALATETAERHVDEAKTQADQMVGSAKSTSERMLSEARTKSEQMVGEAKQRADSMLGDARTRADTMEREARAKSTALQQDAERKHAEAMGSLEEKRASLERKVDELRTFEREYRTRLRSYLESHLRDLDSRGSAEPSSNARQNQHVSA
;
A
#
# COMPACT_ATOMS: atom_id res chain seq x y z
N MET A 1 33.84 -5.60 2.16
CA MET A 1 32.82 -6.61 2.48
C MET A 1 31.52 -6.14 1.85
N PRO A 2 30.79 -6.99 1.10
CA PRO A 2 29.48 -6.60 0.58
C PRO A 2 28.49 -6.43 1.74
N LEU A 3 27.61 -5.44 1.65
CA LEU A 3 26.50 -5.24 2.59
C LEU A 3 25.57 -6.46 2.52
N THR A 4 25.20 -7.00 3.67
CA THR A 4 24.19 -8.06 3.78
C THR A 4 22.81 -7.47 4.13
N PRO A 5 21.70 -8.18 3.84
CA PRO A 5 20.37 -7.75 4.29
C PRO A 5 20.31 -7.53 5.81
N ALA A 6 21.00 -8.39 6.58
CA ALA A 6 21.12 -8.24 8.02
C ALA A 6 21.89 -6.98 8.44
N ASP A 7 22.85 -6.49 7.63
CA ASP A 7 23.54 -5.24 7.91
C ASP A 7 22.62 -4.04 7.72
N VAL A 8 21.69 -4.08 6.75
CA VAL A 8 20.69 -3.04 6.48
C VAL A 8 19.67 -2.97 7.63
N HIS A 9 19.20 -4.13 8.10
CA HIS A 9 18.25 -4.23 9.22
C HIS A 9 18.81 -3.69 10.54
N ASN A 10 20.13 -3.82 10.75
CA ASN A 10 20.79 -3.39 11.98
C ASN A 10 21.37 -1.97 11.92
N VAL A 11 21.11 -1.20 10.85
CA VAL A 11 21.60 0.18 10.76
C VAL A 11 20.84 1.08 11.73
N VAL A 12 21.58 1.81 12.57
CA VAL A 12 21.01 2.83 13.46
C VAL A 12 21.51 4.22 13.03
N PHE A 13 20.57 5.09 12.66
CA PHE A 13 20.87 6.48 12.35
C PHE A 13 20.90 7.36 13.61
N LYS A 14 21.81 8.34 13.65
CA LYS A 14 21.87 9.32 14.74
C LYS A 14 20.76 10.36 14.54
N LYS A 15 20.08 10.73 15.62
CA LYS A 15 19.10 11.82 15.60
C LYS A 15 19.75 13.15 15.17
N PRO A 16 19.04 13.99 14.38
CA PRO A 16 19.57 15.28 13.96
C PRO A 16 19.93 16.16 15.17
N PRO A 17 21.01 16.97 15.09
CA PRO A 17 21.31 17.97 16.11
C PRO A 17 20.13 18.93 16.29
N ILE A 18 19.86 19.35 17.53
CA ILE A 18 18.75 20.24 17.87
C ILE A 18 18.71 21.45 16.92
N GLY A 19 17.55 21.68 16.30
CA GLY A 19 17.32 22.78 15.36
C GLY A 19 17.51 22.44 13.88
N LYS A 20 17.92 21.22 13.53
CA LYS A 20 17.94 20.73 12.14
C LYS A 20 16.81 19.73 11.90
N ARG A 21 16.15 19.85 10.74
CA ARG A 21 15.13 18.89 10.30
C ARG A 21 15.84 17.62 9.81
N GLY A 22 15.36 16.47 10.28
CA GLY A 22 15.75 15.14 9.78
C GLY A 22 14.74 14.59 8.80
N TYR A 23 15.03 13.39 8.28
CA TYR A 23 14.04 12.55 7.61
C TYR A 23 13.04 12.00 8.63
N ASP A 24 11.85 11.65 8.15
CA ASP A 24 10.83 10.99 8.96
C ASP A 24 11.29 9.56 9.29
N GLU A 25 11.19 9.15 10.55
CA GLU A 25 11.65 7.82 11.00
C GLU A 25 10.82 6.71 10.32
N ASP A 26 9.50 6.91 10.18
CA ASP A 26 8.59 5.91 9.60
C ASP A 26 8.81 5.73 8.09
N GLU A 27 9.09 6.83 7.37
CA GLU A 27 9.38 6.76 5.93
C GLU A 27 10.75 6.12 5.65
N VAL A 28 11.73 6.37 6.52
CA VAL A 28 13.06 5.77 6.42
C VAL A 28 12.98 4.27 6.70
N ASP A 29 12.27 3.85 7.74
CA ASP A 29 12.10 2.43 8.08
C ASP A 29 11.37 1.67 6.96
N ALA A 30 10.29 2.23 6.41
CA ALA A 30 9.58 1.64 5.27
C ALA A 30 10.46 1.52 4.01
N PHE A 31 11.37 2.47 3.78
CA PHE A 31 12.33 2.40 2.68
C PHE A 31 13.40 1.32 2.92
N LEU A 32 13.87 1.16 4.17
CA LEU A 32 14.83 0.12 4.53
C LEU A 32 14.25 -1.28 4.34
N ASP A 33 12.97 -1.51 4.64
CA ASP A 33 12.29 -2.79 4.38
C ASP A 33 12.30 -3.15 2.88
N VAL A 34 12.05 -2.16 2.01
CA VAL A 34 12.09 -2.37 0.54
C VAL A 34 13.50 -2.67 0.07
N VAL A 35 14.50 -1.97 0.61
CA VAL A 35 15.92 -2.20 0.29
C VAL A 35 16.40 -3.57 0.78
N GLU A 36 15.99 -3.99 1.98
CA GLU A 36 16.30 -5.31 2.53
C GLU A 36 15.75 -6.42 1.63
N ALA A 37 14.48 -6.31 1.22
CA ALA A 37 13.82 -7.28 0.35
C ALA A 37 14.49 -7.37 -1.04
N GLU A 38 14.79 -6.24 -1.67
CA GLU A 38 15.47 -6.22 -2.97
C GLU A 38 16.93 -6.70 -2.88
N LEU A 39 17.64 -6.41 -1.79
CA LEU A 39 19.00 -6.91 -1.59
C LEU A 39 19.02 -8.43 -1.38
N ALA A 40 18.06 -8.98 -0.62
CA ALA A 40 17.90 -10.41 -0.46
C ALA A 40 17.60 -11.09 -1.81
N ARG A 41 16.66 -10.52 -2.58
CA ARG A 41 16.32 -10.99 -3.92
C ARG A 41 17.52 -10.96 -4.87
N LEU A 42 18.27 -9.87 -4.91
CA LEU A 42 19.46 -9.73 -5.75
C LEU A 42 20.56 -10.73 -5.37
N ILE A 43 20.71 -11.04 -4.09
CA ILE A 43 21.66 -12.06 -3.63
C ILE A 43 21.20 -13.46 -4.04
N GLU A 44 19.93 -13.77 -3.90
CA GLU A 44 19.34 -15.04 -4.35
C GLU A 44 19.47 -15.19 -5.87
N GLU A 45 19.10 -14.17 -6.63
CA GLU A 45 19.24 -14.14 -8.10
C GLU A 45 20.72 -14.24 -8.52
N ASN A 46 21.65 -13.57 -7.83
CA ASN A 46 23.07 -13.71 -8.14
C ASN A 46 23.58 -15.12 -7.83
N ASN A 47 23.10 -15.74 -6.76
CA ASN A 47 23.44 -17.12 -6.40
C ASN A 47 22.86 -18.11 -7.42
N ASP A 48 21.62 -17.89 -7.89
CA ASP A 48 20.99 -18.70 -8.94
C ASP A 48 21.70 -18.53 -10.28
N LEU A 49 22.06 -17.30 -10.65
CA LEU A 49 22.85 -17.02 -11.86
C LEU A 49 24.27 -17.58 -11.75
N ARG A 50 24.86 -17.62 -10.55
CA ARG A 50 26.15 -18.28 -10.30
C ARG A 50 26.03 -19.80 -10.27
N ALA A 51 24.91 -20.35 -9.85
CA ALA A 51 24.64 -21.78 -9.92
C ALA A 51 24.41 -22.21 -11.38
N THR A 52 23.66 -21.42 -12.15
CA THR A 52 23.35 -21.66 -13.56
C THR A 52 24.55 -21.40 -14.48
N GLY A 53 25.28 -20.30 -14.22
CA GLY A 53 26.56 -19.98 -14.86
C GLY A 53 27.70 -20.86 -14.36
N GLY A 54 27.57 -21.46 -13.18
CA GLY A 54 28.47 -22.47 -12.62
C GLY A 54 28.26 -23.85 -13.22
N SER A 55 27.04 -24.21 -13.65
CA SER A 55 26.80 -25.41 -14.47
C SER A 55 27.27 -25.23 -15.91
N ALA A 56 27.12 -24.02 -16.50
CA ALA A 56 27.71 -23.71 -17.80
C ALA A 56 29.26 -23.58 -17.74
N GLY A 57 29.81 -23.07 -16.64
CA GLY A 57 31.24 -22.93 -16.42
C GLY A 57 31.93 -24.19 -15.85
N ARG A 58 31.18 -25.20 -15.39
CA ARG A 58 31.74 -26.49 -14.95
C ARG A 58 31.95 -27.45 -16.12
N GLU A 59 31.31 -27.19 -17.27
CA GLU A 59 31.67 -27.83 -18.54
C GLU A 59 32.86 -27.13 -19.22
N GLU A 60 33.06 -25.81 -19.05
CA GLU A 60 34.23 -25.12 -19.63
C GLU A 60 35.49 -25.06 -18.74
N ARG A 61 35.42 -25.44 -17.46
CA ARG A 61 36.60 -25.49 -16.56
C ARG A 61 37.09 -26.89 -16.19
N ALA A 62 36.53 -27.92 -16.82
CA ALA A 62 37.13 -29.26 -16.84
C ALA A 62 38.07 -29.47 -18.04
N GLU A 63 38.19 -28.49 -18.95
CA GLU A 63 39.04 -28.59 -20.14
C GLU A 63 40.03 -27.42 -20.21
N SER A 64 40.95 -27.33 -19.24
CA SER A 64 42.17 -26.52 -19.37
C SER A 64 43.19 -26.83 -18.28
N ALA A 65 43.85 -27.98 -18.40
CA ALA A 65 45.25 -28.17 -17.98
C ALA A 65 45.87 -29.35 -18.76
N PRO A 66 47.15 -29.26 -19.13
CA PRO A 66 47.65 -29.69 -20.43
C PRO A 66 48.12 -31.15 -20.43
N MET A 67 47.70 -31.93 -21.42
CA MET A 67 48.38 -33.19 -21.72
C MET A 67 49.69 -32.87 -22.45
N ALA A 68 50.79 -33.10 -21.74
CA ALA A 68 52.13 -33.09 -22.28
C ALA A 68 52.24 -34.09 -23.43
N VAL A 69 52.56 -33.58 -24.63
CA VAL A 69 53.03 -34.39 -25.75
C VAL A 69 54.50 -34.72 -25.47
N THR A 70 54.76 -35.88 -24.88
CA THR A 70 56.09 -36.52 -24.97
C THR A 70 56.07 -37.53 -26.09
N ALA A 71 56.74 -37.14 -27.18
CA ALA A 71 57.22 -38.05 -28.21
C ALA A 71 58.24 -39.06 -27.65
N PRO A 72 58.24 -40.29 -28.19
CA PRO A 72 59.49 -41.03 -28.38
C PRO A 72 59.70 -41.39 -29.88
N PRO A 73 60.93 -41.26 -30.43
CA PRO A 73 61.34 -41.79 -31.74
C PRO A 73 62.02 -43.19 -31.56
N PRO A 74 62.61 -43.87 -32.58
CA PRO A 74 62.13 -45.14 -33.15
C PRO A 74 63.14 -46.32 -32.96
N PRO A 75 63.28 -47.30 -33.89
CA PRO A 75 62.88 -48.73 -33.83
C PRO A 75 64.00 -49.74 -33.46
N PRO A 76 63.68 -51.03 -33.19
CA PRO A 76 64.60 -52.15 -33.37
C PRO A 76 64.30 -52.99 -34.63
N GLN A 77 65.25 -52.92 -35.57
CA GLN A 77 65.89 -54.03 -36.31
C GLN A 77 65.08 -55.30 -36.69
N THR A 78 64.87 -55.44 -38.01
CA THR A 78 65.20 -56.59 -38.87
C THR A 78 65.41 -57.99 -38.25
N ALA A 79 64.57 -58.95 -38.66
CA ALA A 79 64.99 -60.23 -39.25
C ALA A 79 63.76 -60.98 -39.83
N PRO A 80 63.81 -61.49 -41.07
CA PRO A 80 62.71 -62.23 -41.71
C PRO A 80 62.80 -63.75 -41.44
N PRO A 81 61.67 -64.47 -41.40
CA PRO A 81 61.65 -65.80 -42.00
C PRO A 81 60.44 -66.03 -42.91
N GLN A 82 60.78 -66.11 -44.20
CA GLN A 82 60.43 -67.19 -45.12
C GLN A 82 58.98 -67.71 -45.15
N SER A 83 58.30 -67.21 -46.18
CA SER A 83 57.19 -67.84 -46.92
C SER A 83 57.49 -69.28 -47.34
N THR A 84 56.59 -70.22 -47.02
CA THR A 84 56.33 -71.37 -47.89
C THR A 84 55.08 -71.09 -48.74
N PRO A 85 55.07 -71.37 -50.06
CA PRO A 85 54.13 -70.72 -50.99
C PRO A 85 52.74 -71.39 -51.13
N GLN A 86 52.41 -72.44 -50.36
CA GLN A 86 51.22 -73.27 -50.66
C GLN A 86 50.10 -73.25 -49.59
N SER A 87 50.30 -72.58 -48.43
CA SER A 87 49.25 -72.41 -47.40
C SER A 87 48.59 -71.02 -47.39
N ARG A 88 49.18 -70.05 -48.09
CA ARG A 88 48.70 -68.64 -48.15
C ARG A 88 47.38 -68.46 -48.89
N GLU A 89 47.10 -69.33 -49.85
CA GLU A 89 45.87 -69.26 -50.64
C GLU A 89 44.65 -69.70 -49.82
N ASN A 90 44.79 -70.76 -49.01
CA ASN A 90 43.74 -71.20 -48.07
C ASN A 90 43.55 -70.26 -46.87
N GLU A 91 44.59 -69.55 -46.45
CA GLU A 91 44.53 -68.57 -45.36
C GLU A 91 43.93 -67.23 -45.81
N ALA A 92 44.23 -66.78 -47.03
CA ALA A 92 43.60 -65.61 -47.65
C ALA A 92 42.07 -65.79 -47.84
N VAL A 93 41.62 -67.00 -48.20
CA VAL A 93 40.19 -67.32 -48.34
C VAL A 93 39.48 -67.41 -46.98
N ARG A 94 40.15 -67.91 -45.94
CA ARG A 94 39.60 -67.89 -44.56
C ARG A 94 39.56 -66.48 -43.99
N ALA A 95 40.58 -65.67 -44.25
CA ALA A 95 40.64 -64.27 -43.85
C ALA A 95 39.54 -63.45 -44.54
N SER A 96 39.32 -63.61 -45.85
CA SER A 96 38.26 -62.89 -46.56
C SER A 96 36.86 -63.28 -46.10
N ARG A 97 36.63 -64.56 -45.80
CA ARG A 97 35.35 -65.03 -45.24
C ARG A 97 35.12 -64.52 -43.81
N MET A 98 36.15 -64.46 -42.98
CA MET A 98 36.05 -63.82 -41.66
C MET A 98 35.84 -62.31 -41.76
N LEU A 99 36.49 -61.64 -42.72
CA LEU A 99 36.29 -60.21 -42.96
C LEU A 99 34.86 -59.92 -43.41
N ALA A 100 34.31 -60.75 -44.29
CA ALA A 100 32.92 -60.65 -44.75
C ALA A 100 31.91 -60.88 -43.60
N LEU A 101 32.15 -61.88 -42.74
CA LEU A 101 31.33 -62.11 -41.54
C LEU A 101 31.44 -60.93 -40.57
N ALA A 102 32.64 -60.39 -40.38
CA ALA A 102 32.89 -59.25 -39.50
C ALA A 102 32.19 -57.99 -40.03
N THR A 103 32.26 -57.70 -41.33
CA THR A 103 31.55 -56.57 -41.95
C THR A 103 30.04 -56.75 -41.82
N GLU A 104 29.49 -57.95 -42.02
CA GLU A 104 28.07 -58.23 -41.84
C GLU A 104 27.61 -58.00 -40.40
N THR A 105 28.40 -58.43 -39.41
CA THR A 105 28.09 -58.18 -37.99
C THR A 105 28.23 -56.71 -37.62
N ALA A 106 29.20 -56.00 -38.19
CA ALA A 106 29.37 -54.57 -37.97
C ALA A 106 28.19 -53.77 -38.55
N GLU A 107 27.73 -54.13 -39.75
CA GLU A 107 26.55 -53.54 -40.38
C GLU A 107 25.29 -53.76 -39.53
N ARG A 108 25.05 -54.98 -39.03
CA ARG A 108 23.94 -55.25 -38.11
C ARG A 108 24.00 -54.39 -36.85
N HIS A 109 25.16 -54.27 -36.20
CA HIS A 109 25.28 -53.46 -35.00
C HIS A 109 25.09 -51.96 -35.27
N VAL A 110 25.50 -51.48 -36.45
CA VAL A 110 25.24 -50.09 -36.86
C VAL A 110 23.75 -49.85 -37.07
N ASP A 111 23.04 -50.77 -37.71
CA ASP A 111 21.59 -50.66 -37.91
C ASP A 111 20.80 -50.75 -36.59
N GLU A 112 21.20 -51.66 -35.68
CA GLU A 112 20.63 -51.75 -34.33
C GLU A 112 20.89 -50.49 -33.51
N ALA A 113 22.12 -49.96 -33.52
CA ALA A 113 22.45 -48.72 -32.83
C ALA A 113 21.67 -47.53 -33.41
N LYS A 114 21.51 -47.48 -34.74
CA LYS A 114 20.76 -46.42 -35.42
C LYS A 114 19.28 -46.47 -35.07
N THR A 115 18.66 -47.65 -35.10
CA THR A 115 17.25 -47.83 -34.72
C THR A 115 17.01 -47.51 -33.25
N GLN A 116 17.92 -47.91 -32.34
CA GLN A 116 17.85 -47.53 -30.93
C GLN A 116 18.00 -46.02 -30.72
N ALA A 117 18.92 -45.37 -31.44
CA ALA A 117 19.09 -43.92 -31.39
C ALA A 117 17.83 -43.19 -31.88
N ASP A 118 17.24 -43.62 -33.00
CA ASP A 118 16.01 -43.04 -33.54
C ASP A 118 14.83 -43.20 -32.56
N GLN A 119 14.72 -44.36 -31.90
CA GLN A 119 13.71 -44.60 -30.84
C GLN A 119 13.93 -43.71 -29.61
N MET A 120 15.17 -43.54 -29.17
CA MET A 120 15.50 -42.69 -28.03
C MET A 120 15.21 -41.22 -28.34
N VAL A 121 15.58 -40.74 -29.54
CA VAL A 121 15.25 -39.38 -29.97
C VAL A 121 13.74 -39.18 -30.11
N GLY A 122 13.02 -40.17 -30.65
CA GLY A 122 11.55 -40.12 -30.76
C GLY A 122 10.85 -40.04 -29.41
N SER A 123 11.25 -40.90 -28.46
CA SER A 123 10.69 -40.92 -27.11
C SER A 123 11.07 -39.67 -26.30
N ALA A 124 12.30 -39.16 -26.43
CA ALA A 124 12.73 -37.91 -25.82
C ALA A 124 11.93 -36.72 -26.36
N LYS A 125 11.74 -36.62 -27.69
CA LYS A 125 10.91 -35.59 -28.31
C LYS A 125 9.46 -35.65 -27.82
N SER A 126 8.85 -36.84 -27.84
CA SER A 126 7.46 -37.01 -27.36
C SER A 126 7.31 -36.62 -25.89
N THR A 127 8.26 -37.01 -25.03
CA THR A 127 8.26 -36.65 -23.61
C THR A 127 8.42 -35.14 -23.43
N SER A 128 9.30 -34.50 -24.21
CA SER A 128 9.48 -33.04 -24.19
C SER A 128 8.21 -32.31 -24.62
N GLU A 129 7.54 -32.74 -25.70
CA GLU A 129 6.28 -32.15 -26.17
C GLU A 129 5.17 -32.31 -25.12
N ARG A 130 5.10 -33.46 -24.45
CA ARG A 130 4.17 -33.69 -23.34
C ARG A 130 4.44 -32.74 -22.17
N MET A 131 5.70 -32.60 -21.74
CA MET A 131 6.06 -31.67 -20.67
C MET A 131 5.74 -30.22 -21.02
N LEU A 132 6.01 -29.80 -22.27
CA LEU A 132 5.70 -28.44 -22.73
C LEU A 132 4.20 -28.16 -22.77
N SER A 133 3.39 -29.11 -23.22
CA SER A 133 1.93 -28.97 -23.24
C SER A 133 1.32 -28.95 -21.84
N GLU A 134 1.82 -29.79 -20.92
CA GLU A 134 1.43 -29.79 -19.50
C GLU A 134 1.84 -28.48 -18.82
N ALA A 135 3.07 -28.03 -19.01
CA ALA A 135 3.58 -26.77 -18.45
C ALA A 135 2.77 -25.57 -18.96
N ARG A 136 2.46 -25.55 -20.27
CA ARG A 136 1.63 -24.49 -20.87
C ARG A 136 0.22 -24.49 -20.29
N THR A 137 -0.43 -25.64 -20.21
CA THR A 137 -1.79 -25.77 -19.64
C THR A 137 -1.82 -25.33 -18.18
N LYS A 138 -0.83 -25.75 -17.38
CA LYS A 138 -0.72 -25.35 -15.97
C LYS A 138 -0.47 -23.85 -15.82
N SER A 139 0.35 -23.27 -16.68
CA SER A 139 0.60 -21.83 -16.71
C SER A 139 -0.68 -21.05 -17.04
N GLU A 140 -1.40 -21.46 -18.09
CA GLU A 140 -2.68 -20.84 -18.48
C GLU A 140 -3.72 -20.96 -17.36
N GLN A 141 -3.78 -22.10 -16.67
CA GLN A 141 -4.62 -22.28 -15.48
C GLN A 141 -4.22 -21.34 -14.33
N MET A 142 -2.93 -21.27 -13.97
CA MET A 142 -2.47 -20.39 -12.89
C MET A 142 -2.77 -18.92 -13.19
N VAL A 143 -2.58 -18.50 -14.44
CA VAL A 143 -2.92 -17.14 -14.89
C VAL A 143 -4.44 -16.91 -14.82
N GLY A 144 -5.25 -17.89 -15.22
CA GLY A 144 -6.70 -17.82 -15.11
C GLY A 144 -7.20 -17.69 -13.67
N GLU A 145 -6.69 -18.54 -12.77
CA GLU A 145 -7.02 -18.50 -11.34
C GLU A 145 -6.56 -17.19 -10.69
N ALA A 146 -5.35 -16.71 -11.01
CA ALA A 146 -4.84 -15.44 -10.50
C ALA A 146 -5.72 -14.28 -10.94
N LYS A 147 -6.12 -14.24 -12.23
CA LYS A 147 -7.05 -13.23 -12.75
C LYS A 147 -8.41 -13.29 -12.06
N GLN A 148 -9.00 -14.47 -11.93
CA GLN A 148 -10.29 -14.63 -11.27
C GLN A 148 -10.24 -14.20 -9.80
N ARG A 149 -9.17 -14.53 -9.07
CA ARG A 149 -8.97 -14.07 -7.68
C ARG A 149 -8.81 -12.56 -7.62
N ALA A 150 -8.07 -11.96 -8.55
CA ALA A 150 -7.91 -10.52 -8.64
C ALA A 150 -9.26 -9.83 -8.93
N ASP A 151 -10.04 -10.33 -9.88
CA ASP A 151 -11.36 -9.78 -10.22
C ASP A 151 -12.33 -9.88 -9.04
N SER A 152 -12.32 -11.01 -8.31
CA SER A 152 -13.11 -11.17 -7.09
C SER A 152 -12.69 -10.17 -6.01
N MET A 153 -11.37 -10.00 -5.79
CA MET A 153 -10.85 -9.06 -4.80
C MET A 153 -11.21 -7.62 -5.14
N LEU A 154 -11.13 -7.24 -6.42
CA LEU A 154 -11.55 -5.93 -6.91
C LEU A 154 -13.06 -5.71 -6.74
N GLY A 155 -13.88 -6.74 -7.00
CA GLY A 155 -15.32 -6.70 -6.78
C GLY A 155 -15.70 -6.52 -5.31
N ASP A 156 -15.05 -7.26 -4.42
CA ASP A 156 -15.23 -7.16 -2.98
C ASP A 156 -14.77 -5.80 -2.44
N ALA A 157 -13.60 -5.34 -2.87
CA ALA A 157 -13.06 -4.03 -2.49
C ALA A 157 -14.00 -2.90 -2.93
N ARG A 158 -14.52 -2.97 -4.16
CA ARG A 158 -15.48 -1.98 -4.68
C ARG A 158 -16.80 -2.00 -3.90
N THR A 159 -17.32 -3.17 -3.59
CA THR A 159 -18.54 -3.30 -2.78
C THR A 159 -18.34 -2.72 -1.39
N ARG A 160 -17.21 -3.01 -0.73
CA ARG A 160 -16.87 -2.44 0.57
C ARG A 160 -16.74 -0.92 0.50
N ALA A 161 -16.06 -0.40 -0.51
CA ALA A 161 -15.94 1.05 -0.73
C ALA A 161 -17.31 1.71 -0.90
N ASP A 162 -18.19 1.15 -1.76
CA ASP A 162 -19.54 1.67 -1.97
C ASP A 162 -20.38 1.65 -0.67
N THR A 163 -20.25 0.60 0.15
CA THR A 163 -20.93 0.53 1.45
C THR A 163 -20.40 1.59 2.42
N MET A 164 -19.09 1.78 2.49
CA MET A 164 -18.46 2.77 3.34
C MET A 164 -18.84 4.19 2.93
N GLU A 165 -18.90 4.48 1.62
CA GLU A 165 -19.36 5.76 1.09
C GLU A 165 -20.82 6.03 1.47
N ARG A 166 -21.72 5.05 1.32
CA ARG A 166 -23.12 5.19 1.70
C ARG A 166 -23.28 5.45 3.19
N GLU A 167 -22.54 4.72 4.02
CA GLU A 167 -22.58 4.90 5.48
C GLU A 167 -22.02 6.26 5.89
N ALA A 168 -20.89 6.68 5.31
CA ALA A 168 -20.29 7.99 5.57
C ALA A 168 -21.22 9.14 5.16
N ARG A 169 -21.85 9.04 3.97
CA ARG A 169 -22.84 10.01 3.51
C ARG A 169 -24.06 10.06 4.43
N ALA A 170 -24.60 8.91 4.84
CA ALA A 170 -25.74 8.85 5.75
C ALA A 170 -25.41 9.45 7.14
N LYS A 171 -24.20 9.20 7.66
CA LYS A 171 -23.73 9.82 8.92
C LYS A 171 -23.58 11.33 8.78
N SER A 172 -23.02 11.79 7.67
CA SER A 172 -22.85 13.22 7.39
C SER A 172 -24.20 13.94 7.31
N THR A 173 -25.17 13.39 6.59
CA THR A 173 -26.51 13.99 6.48
C THR A 173 -27.25 13.98 7.82
N ALA A 174 -27.14 12.90 8.59
CA ALA A 174 -27.73 12.83 9.93
C ALA A 174 -27.10 13.85 10.88
N LEU A 175 -25.77 14.03 10.85
CA LEU A 175 -25.08 15.02 11.66
C LEU A 175 -25.49 16.46 11.27
N GLN A 176 -25.63 16.72 9.96
CA GLN A 176 -26.08 18.01 9.48
C GLN A 176 -27.52 18.31 9.94
N GLN A 177 -28.42 17.34 9.84
CA GLN A 177 -29.80 17.50 10.33
C GLN A 177 -29.86 17.71 11.86
N ASP A 178 -29.04 17.01 12.62
CA ASP A 178 -28.96 17.20 14.08
C ASP A 178 -28.42 18.59 14.44
N ALA A 179 -27.40 19.07 13.71
CA ALA A 179 -26.86 20.41 13.88
C ALA A 179 -27.89 21.49 13.53
N GLU A 180 -28.62 21.33 12.42
CA GLU A 180 -29.69 22.24 11.99
C GLU A 180 -30.84 22.28 13.02
N ARG A 181 -31.26 21.12 13.53
CA ARG A 181 -32.28 21.03 14.59
C ARG A 181 -31.84 21.75 15.86
N LYS A 182 -30.64 21.45 16.35
CA LYS A 182 -30.08 22.11 17.55
C LYS A 182 -29.95 23.61 17.35
N HIS A 183 -29.56 24.05 16.17
CA HIS A 183 -29.49 25.47 15.82
C HIS A 183 -30.88 26.10 15.86
N ALA A 184 -31.88 25.49 15.23
CA ALA A 184 -33.25 26.00 15.24
C ALA A 184 -33.83 26.09 16.67
N GLU A 185 -33.60 25.07 17.50
CA GLU A 185 -34.02 25.07 18.91
C GLU A 185 -33.33 26.17 19.73
N ALA A 186 -32.01 26.31 19.58
CA ALA A 186 -31.25 27.34 20.28
C ALA A 186 -31.68 28.75 19.86
N MET A 187 -31.85 28.97 18.55
CA MET A 187 -32.32 30.24 18.00
C MET A 187 -33.74 30.56 18.45
N GLY A 188 -34.65 29.60 18.40
CA GLY A 188 -36.02 29.78 18.91
C GLY A 188 -36.03 30.18 20.39
N SER A 189 -35.21 29.54 21.22
CA SER A 189 -35.10 29.90 22.64
C SER A 189 -34.53 31.31 22.87
N LEU A 190 -33.62 31.77 22.01
CA LEU A 190 -33.06 33.12 22.06
C LEU A 190 -34.09 34.17 21.60
N GLU A 191 -34.86 33.86 20.56
CA GLU A 191 -35.94 34.72 20.07
C GLU A 191 -37.05 34.87 21.12
N GLU A 192 -37.45 33.78 21.79
CA GLU A 192 -38.39 33.83 22.90
C GLU A 192 -37.90 34.70 24.06
N LYS A 193 -36.63 34.51 24.47
CA LYS A 193 -36.01 35.34 25.51
C LYS A 193 -35.97 36.81 25.09
N ARG A 194 -35.57 37.09 23.85
CA ARG A 194 -35.55 38.45 23.30
C ARG A 194 -36.95 39.07 23.34
N ALA A 195 -37.96 38.39 22.84
CA ALA A 195 -39.34 38.88 22.86
C ALA A 195 -39.84 39.12 24.30
N SER A 196 -39.48 38.25 25.25
CA SER A 196 -39.83 38.43 26.66
C SER A 196 -39.16 39.66 27.28
N LEU A 197 -37.90 39.93 26.93
CA LEU A 197 -37.16 41.10 27.41
C LEU A 197 -37.69 42.37 26.77
N GLU A 198 -38.00 42.36 25.48
CA GLU A 198 -38.64 43.48 24.78
C GLU A 198 -39.98 43.85 25.45
N ARG A 199 -40.84 42.87 25.76
CA ARG A 199 -42.09 43.12 26.50
C ARG A 199 -41.85 43.73 27.88
N LYS A 200 -40.88 43.23 28.64
CA LYS A 200 -40.52 43.81 29.96
C LYS A 200 -39.99 45.23 29.86
N VAL A 201 -39.22 45.54 28.81
CA VAL A 201 -38.74 46.90 28.55
C VAL A 201 -39.92 47.85 28.30
N ASP A 202 -40.90 47.44 27.51
CA ASP A 202 -42.08 48.26 27.24
C ASP A 202 -42.99 48.42 28.46
N GLU A 203 -43.13 47.38 29.27
CA GLU A 203 -43.81 47.42 30.57
C GLU A 203 -43.14 48.41 31.52
N LEU A 204 -41.81 48.32 31.69
CA LEU A 204 -41.04 49.23 32.54
C LEU A 204 -41.11 50.69 32.06
N ARG A 205 -41.08 50.92 30.74
CA ARG A 205 -41.25 52.26 30.15
C ARG A 205 -42.64 52.84 30.43
N THR A 206 -43.67 52.00 30.40
CA THR A 206 -45.04 52.42 30.71
C THR A 206 -45.19 52.72 32.19
N PHE A 207 -44.69 51.82 33.05
CA PHE A 207 -44.64 52.02 34.50
C PHE A 207 -43.90 53.32 34.87
N GLU A 208 -42.74 53.60 34.25
CA GLU A 208 -41.99 54.84 34.48
C GLU A 208 -42.82 56.09 34.12
N ARG A 209 -43.51 56.08 32.98
CA ARG A 209 -44.37 57.19 32.55
C ARG A 209 -45.53 57.42 33.53
N GLU A 210 -46.20 56.35 33.94
CA GLU A 210 -47.31 56.42 34.90
C GLU A 210 -46.83 56.87 36.28
N TYR A 211 -45.71 56.32 36.75
CA TYR A 211 -45.11 56.68 38.03
C TYR A 211 -44.70 58.16 38.07
N ARG A 212 -44.03 58.66 37.02
CA ARG A 212 -43.69 60.09 36.89
C ARG A 212 -44.93 60.98 36.91
N THR A 213 -45.97 60.58 36.18
CA THR A 213 -47.24 61.33 36.14
C THR A 213 -47.89 61.37 37.51
N ARG A 214 -47.98 60.22 38.20
CA ARG A 214 -48.56 60.12 39.54
C ARG A 214 -47.75 60.88 40.59
N LEU A 215 -46.42 60.81 40.53
CA LEU A 215 -45.53 61.55 41.42
C LEU A 215 -45.67 63.06 41.20
N ARG A 216 -45.74 63.51 39.96
CA ARG A 216 -45.99 64.92 39.62
C ARG A 216 -47.33 65.39 40.20
N SER A 217 -48.42 64.67 39.95
CA SER A 217 -49.74 65.02 40.51
C SER A 217 -49.76 65.02 42.04
N TYR A 218 -49.06 64.08 42.69
CA TYR A 218 -48.94 64.02 44.15
C TYR A 218 -48.21 65.25 44.71
N LEU A 219 -47.08 65.63 44.10
CA LEU A 219 -46.32 66.82 44.49
C LEU A 219 -47.10 68.11 44.23
N GLU A 220 -47.78 68.25 43.08
CA GLU A 220 -48.65 69.38 42.77
C GLU A 220 -49.81 69.51 43.78
N SER A 221 -50.41 68.39 44.20
CA SER A 221 -51.43 68.39 45.25
C SER A 221 -50.88 68.84 46.60
N HIS A 222 -49.70 68.35 47.01
CA HIS A 222 -49.07 68.77 48.27
C HIS A 222 -48.68 70.25 48.27
N LEU A 223 -48.19 70.78 47.15
CA LEU A 223 -47.92 72.20 47.02
C LEU A 223 -49.21 73.03 47.14
N ARG A 224 -50.30 72.61 46.49
CA ARG A 224 -51.61 73.28 46.60
C ARG A 224 -52.17 73.24 48.03
N ASP A 225 -52.01 72.13 48.74
CA ASP A 225 -52.41 72.01 50.15
C ASP A 225 -51.59 72.96 51.04
N LEU A 226 -50.28 73.10 50.79
CA LEU A 226 -49.43 74.05 51.51
C LEU A 226 -49.81 75.50 51.20
N ASP A 227 -50.06 75.85 49.94
CA ASP A 227 -50.52 77.19 49.55
C ASP A 227 -51.88 77.51 50.18
N SER A 228 -52.81 76.56 50.24
CA SER A 228 -54.11 76.76 50.88
C SER A 228 -54.00 76.93 52.41
N ARG A 229 -53.06 76.25 53.05
CA ARG A 229 -52.77 76.42 54.49
C ARG A 229 -52.01 77.72 54.79
N GLY A 230 -51.11 78.15 53.92
CA GLY A 230 -50.43 79.45 54.01
C GLY A 230 -51.39 80.62 53.73
N SER A 231 -52.36 80.42 52.83
CA SER A 231 -53.44 81.37 52.56
C SER A 231 -54.50 81.42 53.67
N ALA A 232 -54.42 80.51 54.66
CA ALA A 232 -55.25 80.53 55.87
C ALA A 232 -54.55 81.24 57.05
N GLU A 233 -53.54 82.09 56.80
CA GLU A 233 -53.20 83.15 57.75
C GLU A 233 -54.30 84.23 57.73
N PRO A 234 -54.96 84.53 58.87
CA PRO A 234 -55.96 85.57 58.92
C PRO A 234 -55.27 86.91 58.68
N SER A 235 -55.74 87.65 57.67
CA SER A 235 -55.28 89.00 57.37
C SER A 235 -55.61 89.91 58.55
N SER A 236 -54.64 90.13 59.43
CA SER A 236 -54.69 91.19 60.43
C SER A 236 -54.46 92.52 59.73
N ASN A 237 -55.54 93.17 59.30
CA ASN A 237 -55.83 94.60 59.47
C ASN A 237 -56.72 95.19 58.36
N ALA A 238 -57.79 95.88 58.79
CA ALA A 238 -58.01 97.33 58.57
C ALA A 238 -59.47 97.69 58.24
N ARG A 239 -60.11 98.41 59.17
CA ARG A 239 -61.02 99.59 59.04
C ARG A 239 -61.82 99.69 60.33
N GLN A 240 -61.38 100.46 61.35
CA GLN A 240 -61.42 101.94 61.41
C GLN A 240 -62.77 102.52 60.95
N ASN A 241 -63.44 103.15 61.91
CA ASN A 241 -64.61 104.04 61.85
C ASN A 241 -65.99 103.41 61.57
N GLN A 242 -66.89 103.51 62.56
CA GLN A 242 -67.99 104.51 62.56
C GLN A 242 -68.54 104.73 64.00
N HIS A 243 -68.48 106.00 64.46
CA HIS A 243 -69.44 106.80 65.27
C HIS A 243 -70.01 106.22 66.60
N VAL A 244 -69.86 106.84 67.79
CA VAL A 244 -70.33 108.15 68.32
C VAL A 244 -71.87 108.24 68.54
N SER A 245 -72.24 108.61 69.77
CA SER A 245 -73.55 109.00 70.34
C SER A 245 -74.47 107.84 70.79
N ALA A 246 -75.11 107.84 71.97
CA ALA A 246 -75.25 108.79 73.08
C ALA A 246 -75.50 108.01 74.38
#